data_AF-A0A5P1ECA0-F1
#
_entry.id   AF-A0A5P1ECA0-F1
#
_cell.length_a   1.000
_cell.length_b   1.000
_cell.length_c   1.000
_cell.angle_alpha   90.00
_cell.angle_beta   90.00
_cell.angle_gamma   90.00
#
_symmetry.space_group_name_H-M   'P 1'
#
loop_
_entity.id
_entity.type
_entity.pdbx_description
1 polymer ?
#
loop_
_entity_poly.entity_id
_entity_poly.type
_entity_poly.pdbx_seq_one_letter_code
_entity_poly.pdbx_strand_id
1 'polypeptide(L)'
;MDFLQSNNAHFIGIAVAVAAVGIGAAYLFNAHFIGIAVAVAAVGIGAAYLFLSKKSKGCLDPENFRDFKLVEKRQLSHNVAKFRFALPSQTSVLGLPIGQHISCRGKDSVGEEVVKPYTPTTLDSDVGYFELVIKMYPQGRMSHHFREMKVGDYLSVKGPKGRFKYQTGQVRAFGMLAGGSGITPMFQVARAILENPNDKTNVHLIYANVTFEDILVKEELDGLVKNYPGRFQVYYVLNQPPEVWNGGVGFVSKEMIQTHLPSPATDIQILRCGPPPMNKAMAAHLDELGYTKEMQFQF
;
A
#
# COMPACT_ATOMS: atom_id res chain seq x y z
N MET A 1 -0.72 15.32 2.81
CA MET A 1 -1.60 15.88 1.76
C MET A 1 -1.82 17.39 1.90
N ASP A 2 -1.59 17.98 3.08
CA ASP A 2 -1.85 19.41 3.33
C ASP A 2 -0.86 20.37 2.67
N PHE A 3 0.39 19.95 2.42
CA PHE A 3 1.38 20.83 1.76
C PHE A 3 1.08 21.05 0.26
N LEU A 4 0.54 20.03 -0.42
CA LEU A 4 0.10 20.13 -1.81
C LEU A 4 -1.25 20.85 -1.93
N GLN A 5 -2.19 20.61 -1.00
CA GLN A 5 -3.46 21.36 -0.96
C GLN A 5 -3.26 22.85 -0.62
N SER A 6 -2.33 23.17 0.30
CA SER A 6 -1.95 24.55 0.65
C SER A 6 -1.36 25.31 -0.54
N ASN A 7 -0.40 24.72 -1.25
CA ASN A 7 0.16 25.33 -2.46
C ASN A 7 -0.90 25.47 -3.56
N ASN A 8 -1.76 24.47 -3.74
CA ASN A 8 -2.85 24.53 -4.71
C ASN A 8 -3.84 25.66 -4.41
N ALA A 9 -4.20 25.87 -3.13
CA ALA A 9 -5.07 26.99 -2.73
C ALA A 9 -4.40 28.35 -3.01
N HIS A 10 -3.09 28.45 -2.81
CA HIS A 10 -2.32 29.67 -3.08
C HIS A 10 -2.24 29.99 -4.58
N PHE A 11 -2.03 28.97 -5.44
CA PHE A 11 -2.04 29.13 -6.89
C PHE A 11 -3.45 29.43 -7.45
N ILE A 12 -4.50 28.82 -6.90
CA ILE A 12 -5.89 29.14 -7.23
C ILE A 12 -6.21 30.59 -6.84
N GLY A 13 -5.76 31.04 -5.66
CA GLY A 13 -5.92 32.42 -5.21
C GLY A 13 -5.27 33.44 -6.16
N ILE A 14 -4.05 33.14 -6.64
CA ILE A 14 -3.35 33.98 -7.62
C ILE A 14 -4.07 33.98 -8.98
N ALA A 15 -4.51 32.81 -9.46
CA ALA A 15 -5.22 32.71 -10.74
C ALA A 15 -6.57 33.46 -10.71
N VAL A 16 -7.32 33.36 -9.61
CA VAL A 16 -8.57 34.11 -9.40
C VAL A 16 -8.31 35.61 -9.32
N ALA A 17 -7.25 36.05 -8.64
CA ALA A 17 -6.88 37.46 -8.55
C ALA A 17 -6.49 38.05 -9.92
N VAL A 18 -5.70 37.32 -10.72
CA VAL A 18 -5.33 37.75 -12.08
C VAL A 18 -6.55 37.84 -13.00
N ALA A 19 -7.48 36.87 -12.90
CA ALA A 19 -8.73 36.92 -13.66
C ALA A 19 -9.61 38.12 -13.25
N ALA A 20 -9.71 38.43 -11.95
CA ALA A 20 -10.49 39.56 -11.44
C ALA A 20 -9.94 40.93 -11.91
N VAL A 21 -8.61 41.09 -11.93
CA VAL A 21 -7.95 42.32 -12.43
C VAL A 21 -8.17 42.49 -13.94
N GLY A 22 -8.11 41.41 -14.72
CA GLY A 22 -8.39 41.44 -16.16
C GLY A 22 -9.84 41.83 -16.49
N ILE A 23 -10.80 41.37 -15.70
CA ILE A 23 -12.22 41.76 -15.83
C ILE A 23 -12.42 43.24 -15.48
N GLY A 24 -11.79 43.73 -14.41
CA GLY A 24 -11.85 45.14 -14.00
C GLY A 24 -11.27 46.12 -15.03
N ALA A 25 -10.19 45.74 -15.72
CA ALA A 25 -9.62 46.55 -16.81
C ALA A 25 -10.49 46.54 -18.08
N ALA A 26 -11.22 45.44 -18.34
CA ALA A 26 -12.14 45.33 -19.48
C ALA A 26 -13.42 46.17 -19.32
N TYR A 27 -13.81 46.55 -18.09
CA TYR A 27 -14.94 47.47 -17.83
C TYR A 27 -14.74 48.87 -18.43
N LEU A 28 -13.50 49.26 -18.77
CA LEU A 28 -13.17 50.54 -19.39
C LEU A 28 -13.28 50.53 -20.93
N PHE A 29 -13.54 49.37 -21.55
CA PHE A 29 -13.65 49.23 -23.01
C PHE A 29 -14.90 48.44 -23.41
N ASN A 30 -15.45 48.82 -24.56
CA ASN A 30 -16.69 48.34 -25.21
C ASN A 30 -17.03 46.85 -24.95
N ALA A 31 -18.33 46.50 -24.84
CA ALA A 31 -18.86 45.20 -24.40
C ALA A 31 -18.24 43.96 -25.09
N HIS A 32 -17.70 44.12 -26.30
CA HIS A 32 -16.91 43.09 -26.99
C HIS A 32 -15.66 42.63 -26.22
N PHE A 33 -14.96 43.52 -25.52
CA PHE A 33 -13.74 43.20 -24.77
C PHE A 33 -14.02 42.46 -23.46
N ILE A 34 -15.18 42.70 -22.84
CA ILE A 34 -15.65 41.97 -21.65
C ILE A 34 -15.91 40.50 -22.00
N GLY A 35 -16.56 40.23 -23.14
CA GLY A 35 -16.79 38.86 -23.61
C GLY A 35 -15.50 38.08 -23.85
N ILE A 36 -14.47 38.73 -24.41
CA ILE A 36 -13.15 38.13 -24.64
C ILE A 36 -12.44 37.83 -23.31
N ALA A 37 -12.45 38.78 -22.36
CA ALA A 37 -11.80 38.60 -21.06
C ALA A 37 -12.41 37.44 -20.25
N VAL A 38 -13.74 37.33 -20.23
CA VAL A 38 -14.44 36.21 -19.57
C VAL A 38 -14.12 34.88 -20.24
N ALA A 39 -14.08 34.84 -21.58
CA ALA A 39 -13.72 33.62 -22.32
C ALA A 39 -12.28 33.17 -22.01
N VAL A 40 -11.31 34.10 -21.99
CA VAL A 40 -9.91 33.78 -21.66
C VAL A 40 -9.77 33.28 -20.22
N ALA A 41 -10.46 33.90 -19.25
CA ALA A 41 -10.46 33.45 -17.87
C ALA A 41 -11.07 32.05 -17.72
N ALA A 42 -12.20 31.79 -18.38
CA ALA A 42 -12.85 30.47 -18.36
C ALA A 42 -11.95 29.38 -18.98
N VAL A 43 -11.26 29.69 -20.07
CA VAL A 43 -10.28 28.77 -20.69
C VAL A 43 -9.08 28.56 -19.77
N GLY A 44 -8.55 29.62 -19.13
CA GLY A 44 -7.44 29.52 -18.19
C GLY A 44 -7.76 28.68 -16.95
N ILE A 45 -8.93 28.90 -16.35
CA ILE A 45 -9.44 28.12 -15.22
C ILE A 45 -9.71 26.67 -15.66
N GLY A 46 -10.32 26.47 -16.83
CA GLY A 46 -10.56 25.14 -17.38
C GLY A 46 -9.25 24.38 -17.64
N ALA A 47 -8.25 25.05 -18.22
CA ALA A 47 -6.93 24.47 -18.46
C ALA A 47 -6.19 24.16 -17.14
N ALA A 48 -6.22 25.06 -16.17
CA ALA A 48 -5.64 24.85 -14.84
C ALA A 48 -6.36 23.70 -14.11
N TYR A 49 -7.69 23.66 -14.14
CA TYR A 49 -8.48 22.58 -13.58
C TYR A 49 -8.14 21.25 -14.25
N LEU A 50 -8.05 21.19 -15.59
CA LEU A 50 -7.67 19.98 -16.32
C LEU A 50 -6.23 19.55 -16.01
N PHE A 51 -5.30 20.50 -15.85
CA PHE A 51 -3.92 20.21 -15.46
C PHE A 51 -3.81 19.68 -14.03
N LEU A 52 -4.55 20.28 -13.09
CA LEU A 52 -4.60 19.91 -11.68
C LEU A 52 -5.43 18.62 -11.44
N SER A 53 -6.43 18.37 -12.28
CA SER A 53 -7.30 17.18 -12.28
C SER A 53 -6.65 15.98 -12.95
N LYS A 54 -5.55 16.18 -13.70
CA LYS A 54 -4.85 15.10 -14.39
C LYS A 54 -4.23 14.16 -13.36
N LYS A 55 -4.99 13.15 -12.98
CA LYS A 55 -4.55 12.05 -12.13
C LYS A 55 -3.26 11.50 -12.73
N SER A 56 -2.17 11.55 -11.96
CA SER A 56 -0.87 11.04 -12.40
C SER A 56 -1.07 9.62 -12.92
N LYS A 57 -0.75 9.39 -14.20
CA LYS A 57 -0.87 8.07 -14.80
C LYS A 57 0.17 7.18 -14.12
N GLY A 58 -0.28 6.10 -13.50
CA GLY A 58 0.58 5.14 -12.80
C GLY A 58 1.75 4.65 -13.67
N CYS A 59 2.86 4.30 -13.03
CA CYS A 59 4.06 3.82 -13.71
C CYS A 59 3.99 2.36 -14.15
N LEU A 60 3.04 1.59 -13.59
CA LEU A 60 2.84 0.18 -13.89
C LEU A 60 2.20 -0.06 -15.28
N ASP A 61 2.48 -1.24 -15.84
CA ASP A 61 1.90 -1.74 -17.08
C ASP A 61 1.37 -3.17 -16.86
N PRO A 62 0.06 -3.43 -17.06
CA PRO A 62 -0.52 -4.72 -16.71
C PRO A 62 -0.09 -5.84 -17.66
N GLU A 63 0.31 -5.49 -18.88
CA GLU A 63 0.63 -6.46 -19.94
C GLU A 63 2.14 -6.66 -20.09
N ASN A 64 2.92 -5.58 -19.93
CA ASN A 64 4.36 -5.59 -20.20
C ASN A 64 5.21 -5.39 -18.94
N PHE A 65 6.41 -5.96 -18.94
CA PHE A 65 7.40 -5.66 -17.90
C PHE A 65 8.04 -4.30 -18.15
N ARG A 66 8.27 -3.54 -17.08
CA ARG A 66 9.02 -2.28 -17.05
C ARG A 66 10.11 -2.36 -16.00
N ASP A 67 11.25 -1.76 -16.30
CA ASP A 67 12.42 -1.83 -15.43
C ASP A 67 12.49 -0.62 -14.50
N PHE A 68 12.69 -0.88 -13.21
CA PHE A 68 12.82 0.14 -12.18
C PHE A 68 14.17 0.02 -11.48
N LYS A 69 14.88 1.13 -11.34
CA LYS A 69 16.24 1.15 -10.79
C LYS A 69 16.22 1.03 -9.27
N LEU A 70 16.98 0.10 -8.71
CA LEU A 70 17.26 0.02 -7.28
C LEU A 70 18.16 1.20 -6.89
N VAL A 71 17.65 2.08 -6.03
CA VAL A 71 18.39 3.26 -5.56
C VAL A 71 18.86 3.13 -4.12
N GLU A 72 18.24 2.25 -3.33
CA GLU A 72 18.65 1.98 -1.95
C GLU A 72 18.34 0.54 -1.56
N LYS A 73 19.28 -0.11 -0.88
CA LYS A 73 19.11 -1.42 -0.25
C LYS A 73 19.52 -1.31 1.21
N ARG A 74 18.59 -1.59 2.13
CA ARG A 74 18.83 -1.55 3.57
C ARG A 74 18.59 -2.93 4.17
N GLN A 75 19.64 -3.53 4.71
CA GLN A 75 19.52 -4.78 5.47
C GLN A 75 18.78 -4.50 6.79
N LEU A 76 17.74 -5.29 7.09
CA LEU A 76 16.94 -5.14 8.32
C LEU A 76 17.25 -6.24 9.34
N SER A 77 17.48 -7.47 8.86
CA SER A 77 17.88 -8.62 9.69
C SER A 77 18.74 -9.58 8.87
N HIS A 78 19.14 -10.73 9.41
CA HIS A 78 19.98 -11.71 8.69
C HIS A 78 19.36 -12.23 7.37
N ASN A 79 18.03 -12.23 7.23
CA ASN A 79 17.33 -12.71 6.04
C ASN A 79 16.30 -11.72 5.49
N VAL A 80 16.26 -10.48 5.97
CA VAL A 80 15.32 -9.44 5.49
C VAL A 80 16.05 -8.20 5.04
N ALA A 81 15.67 -7.68 3.86
CA ALA A 81 16.11 -6.37 3.39
C ALA A 81 14.97 -5.57 2.77
N LYS A 82 15.07 -4.25 2.88
CA LYS A 82 14.21 -3.27 2.22
C LYS A 82 14.91 -2.78 0.95
N PHE A 83 14.19 -2.81 -0.17
CA PHE A 83 14.67 -2.39 -1.49
C PHE A 83 13.81 -1.24 -1.97
N ARG A 84 14.43 -0.09 -2.26
CA ARG A 84 13.75 1.10 -2.78
C ARG A 84 14.07 1.28 -4.24
N PHE A 85 13.03 1.33 -5.07
CA PHE A 85 13.14 1.49 -6.50
C PHE A 85 12.64 2.85 -6.93
N ALA A 86 13.40 3.56 -7.76
CA ALA A 86 13.01 4.87 -8.27
C ALA A 86 11.94 4.74 -9.36
N LEU A 87 10.97 5.65 -9.32
CA LEU A 87 10.02 5.90 -10.40
C LEU A 87 10.60 6.91 -11.41
N PRO A 88 10.00 7.08 -12.61
CA PRO A 88 10.53 7.95 -13.66
C PRO A 88 10.75 9.42 -13.26
N SER A 89 9.99 9.94 -12.29
CA SER A 89 10.19 11.28 -11.73
C SER A 89 9.92 11.29 -10.23
N GLN A 90 10.40 12.30 -9.51
CA GLN A 90 10.17 12.48 -8.07
C GLN A 90 8.69 12.69 -7.71
N THR A 91 7.85 13.04 -8.68
CA THR A 91 6.40 13.26 -8.51
C THR A 91 5.55 12.11 -9.06
N SER A 92 6.19 11.10 -9.65
CA SER A 92 5.50 9.92 -10.18
C SER A 92 4.92 9.09 -9.05
N VAL A 93 3.82 8.38 -9.33
CA VAL A 93 3.24 7.38 -8.43
C VAL A 93 3.30 6.01 -9.08
N LEU A 94 3.39 4.95 -8.29
CA LEU A 94 3.43 3.60 -8.83
C LEU A 94 2.13 3.28 -9.58
N GLY A 95 0.99 3.72 -9.06
CA GLY A 95 -0.33 3.47 -9.62
C GLY A 95 -0.83 2.07 -9.33
N LEU A 96 -0.57 1.57 -8.12
CA LEU A 96 -0.99 0.24 -7.68
C LEU A 96 -2.28 0.36 -6.87
N PRO A 97 -3.43 -0.15 -7.36
CA PRO A 97 -4.65 -0.17 -6.58
C PRO A 97 -4.49 -0.94 -5.26
N ILE A 98 -5.14 -0.45 -4.20
CA ILE A 98 -5.01 -1.01 -2.86
C ILE A 98 -5.52 -2.45 -2.80
N GLY A 99 -4.67 -3.35 -2.33
CA GLY A 99 -4.86 -4.80 -2.27
C GLY A 99 -4.49 -5.55 -3.54
N GLN A 100 -3.94 -4.85 -4.54
CA GLN A 100 -3.26 -5.49 -5.66
C GLN A 100 -1.75 -5.58 -5.40
N HIS A 101 -1.08 -6.41 -6.21
CA HIS A 101 0.36 -6.65 -6.14
C HIS A 101 1.01 -6.47 -7.52
N ILE A 102 2.33 -6.54 -7.55
CA ILE A 102 3.12 -6.53 -8.78
C ILE A 102 3.77 -7.89 -9.00
N SER A 103 4.05 -8.25 -10.26
CA SER A 103 4.87 -9.40 -10.63
C SER A 103 6.29 -8.91 -10.90
N CYS A 104 7.25 -9.37 -10.10
CA CYS A 104 8.66 -9.08 -10.32
C CYS A 104 9.30 -10.25 -11.06
N ARG A 105 10.18 -9.95 -12.01
CA ARG A 105 10.97 -10.92 -12.78
C ARG A 105 12.44 -10.77 -12.43
N GLY A 106 13.08 -11.90 -12.16
CA GLY A 106 14.48 -12.00 -11.78
C GLY A 106 15.12 -13.29 -12.31
N LYS A 107 16.31 -13.61 -11.78
CA LYS A 107 17.07 -14.82 -12.11
C LYS A 107 17.48 -15.59 -10.86
N ASP A 108 17.38 -16.91 -10.91
CA ASP A 108 17.87 -17.77 -9.83
C ASP A 108 19.38 -18.04 -9.90
N SER A 109 19.87 -18.96 -9.06
CA SER A 109 21.30 -19.28 -8.91
C SER A 109 21.93 -19.95 -10.12
N VAL A 110 21.13 -20.49 -11.04
CA VAL A 110 21.61 -21.09 -12.29
C VAL A 110 21.34 -20.20 -13.50
N GLY A 111 20.80 -19.00 -13.27
CA GLY A 111 20.52 -18.00 -14.30
C GLY A 111 19.16 -18.15 -14.98
N GLU A 112 18.30 -19.06 -14.53
CA GLU A 112 16.96 -19.25 -15.08
C GLU A 112 16.00 -18.16 -14.59
N GLU A 113 15.06 -17.79 -15.46
CA GLU A 113 14.05 -16.79 -15.14
C GLU A 113 13.10 -17.28 -14.04
N VAL A 114 12.80 -16.38 -13.09
CA VAL A 114 11.79 -16.57 -12.06
C VAL A 114 10.89 -15.35 -11.96
N VAL A 115 9.59 -15.55 -11.94
CA VAL A 115 8.58 -14.51 -11.73
C VAL A 115 7.82 -14.79 -10.44
N LYS A 116 7.74 -13.79 -9.54
CA LYS A 116 7.01 -13.91 -8.27
C LYS A 116 6.23 -12.65 -7.95
N PRO A 117 5.06 -12.78 -7.29
CA PRO A 117 4.29 -11.65 -6.83
C PRO A 117 4.95 -11.00 -5.60
N TYR A 118 4.89 -9.67 -5.53
CA TYR A 118 5.28 -8.88 -4.36
C TYR A 118 4.30 -7.73 -4.18
N THR A 119 3.93 -7.44 -2.93
CA THR A 119 3.14 -6.26 -2.59
C THR A 119 4.08 -5.20 -2.03
N PRO A 120 4.19 -4.02 -2.67
CA PRO A 120 4.94 -2.89 -2.13
C PRO A 120 4.41 -2.44 -0.77
N THR A 121 5.30 -1.99 0.10
CA THR A 121 4.96 -1.40 1.41
C THR A 121 4.68 0.11 1.33
N THR A 122 4.75 0.67 0.11
CA THR A 122 4.41 2.06 -0.22
C THR A 122 3.01 2.19 -0.82
N LEU A 123 2.44 3.39 -0.70
CA LEU A 123 1.19 3.81 -1.33
C LEU A 123 1.46 4.84 -2.43
N ASP A 124 0.43 5.21 -3.20
CA ASP A 124 0.54 6.31 -4.18
C ASP A 124 0.70 7.70 -3.51
N SER A 125 0.55 7.79 -2.19
CA SER A 125 0.97 8.97 -1.41
C SER A 125 2.49 9.07 -1.23
N ASP A 126 3.22 7.96 -1.41
CA ASP A 126 4.67 7.91 -1.40
C ASP A 126 5.18 8.14 -2.84
N VAL A 127 5.49 9.39 -3.18
CA VAL A 127 5.86 9.78 -4.55
C VAL A 127 7.33 9.52 -4.87
N GLY A 128 7.60 9.21 -6.14
CA GLY A 128 8.94 9.10 -6.70
C GLY A 128 9.64 7.76 -6.50
N TYR A 129 9.09 6.86 -5.69
CA TYR A 129 9.66 5.54 -5.44
C TYR A 129 8.60 4.51 -5.06
N PHE A 130 8.99 3.23 -5.03
CA PHE A 130 8.26 2.22 -4.28
C PHE A 130 9.24 1.34 -3.50
N GLU A 131 8.77 0.72 -2.42
CA GLU A 131 9.59 -0.16 -1.58
C GLU A 131 9.06 -1.58 -1.55
N LEU A 132 9.98 -2.53 -1.61
CA LEU A 132 9.74 -3.94 -1.32
C LEU A 132 10.50 -4.34 -0.06
N VAL A 133 9.81 -4.91 0.92
CA VAL A 133 10.43 -5.58 2.07
C VAL A 133 10.45 -7.07 1.81
N ILE A 134 11.64 -7.62 1.59
CA ILE A 134 11.83 -8.99 1.11
C ILE A 134 12.48 -9.83 2.19
N LYS A 135 11.77 -10.87 2.63
CA LYS A 135 12.36 -12.00 3.35
C LYS A 135 12.96 -12.99 2.34
N MET A 136 14.26 -13.22 2.44
CA MET A 136 15.06 -14.02 1.52
C MET A 136 15.31 -15.40 2.12
N TYR A 137 14.73 -16.43 1.50
CA TYR A 137 14.92 -17.82 1.93
C TYR A 137 16.18 -18.41 1.28
N PRO A 138 16.99 -19.23 1.98
CA PRO A 138 18.24 -19.76 1.44
C PRO A 138 18.09 -20.41 0.07
N GLN A 139 17.10 -21.30 -0.08
CA GLN A 139 16.80 -22.02 -1.33
C GLN A 139 15.74 -21.33 -2.23
N GLY A 140 15.38 -20.08 -1.94
CA GLY A 140 14.39 -19.35 -2.72
C GLY A 140 14.97 -18.87 -4.04
N ARG A 141 14.42 -19.32 -5.18
CA ARG A 141 14.83 -18.88 -6.54
C ARG A 141 14.83 -17.36 -6.70
N MET A 142 13.72 -16.70 -6.36
CA MET A 142 13.66 -15.24 -6.39
C MET A 142 14.42 -14.59 -5.21
N SER A 143 14.56 -15.30 -4.08
CA SER A 143 15.39 -14.81 -2.98
C SER A 143 16.86 -14.71 -3.37
N HIS A 144 17.37 -15.61 -4.22
CA HIS A 144 18.70 -15.50 -4.82
C HIS A 144 18.84 -14.19 -5.60
N HIS A 145 17.89 -13.87 -6.48
CA HIS A 145 17.90 -12.62 -7.25
C HIS A 145 18.05 -11.38 -6.35
N PHE A 146 17.27 -11.28 -5.28
CA PHE A 146 17.34 -10.14 -4.35
C PHE A 146 18.61 -10.10 -3.50
N ARG A 147 19.21 -11.25 -3.18
CA ARG A 147 20.51 -11.30 -2.50
C ARG A 147 21.60 -10.67 -3.37
N GLU A 148 21.65 -11.06 -4.63
CA GLU A 148 22.67 -10.61 -5.58
C GLU A 148 22.48 -9.16 -6.07
N MET A 149 21.25 -8.64 -6.02
CA MET A 149 20.95 -7.29 -6.49
C MET A 149 21.71 -6.20 -5.69
N LYS A 150 22.31 -5.26 -6.42
CA LYS A 150 23.08 -4.11 -5.92
C LYS A 150 22.43 -2.80 -6.34
N VAL A 151 22.67 -1.74 -5.56
CA VAL A 151 22.23 -0.39 -5.92
C VAL A 151 22.79 -0.03 -7.29
N GLY A 152 21.92 0.46 -8.18
CA GLY A 152 22.22 0.69 -9.58
C GLY A 152 21.57 -0.31 -10.53
N ASP A 153 21.29 -1.54 -10.06
CA ASP A 153 20.61 -2.58 -10.83
C ASP A 153 19.13 -2.25 -11.08
N TYR A 154 18.49 -3.02 -11.95
CA TYR A 154 17.08 -2.86 -12.31
C TYR A 154 16.27 -4.10 -11.97
N LEU A 155 15.04 -3.89 -11.52
CA LEU A 155 14.03 -4.92 -11.34
C LEU A 155 12.94 -4.77 -12.42
N SER A 156 12.73 -5.83 -13.20
CA SER A 156 11.62 -5.90 -14.15
C SER A 156 10.32 -6.16 -13.40
N VAL A 157 9.34 -5.27 -13.57
CA VAL A 157 8.04 -5.28 -12.88
C VAL A 157 6.89 -5.20 -13.87
N LYS A 158 5.86 -6.03 -13.66
CA LYS A 158 4.59 -6.00 -14.40
C LYS A 158 3.42 -5.89 -13.41
N GLY A 159 2.41 -5.09 -13.72
CA GLY A 159 1.26 -4.92 -12.83
C GLY A 159 0.32 -3.78 -13.22
N PRO A 160 -0.75 -3.55 -12.47
CA PRO A 160 -1.11 -4.26 -11.26
C PRO A 160 -1.71 -5.65 -11.54
N LYS A 161 -1.66 -6.54 -10.55
CA LYS A 161 -2.25 -7.89 -10.58
C LYS A 161 -3.00 -8.16 -9.27
N GLY A 162 -3.97 -9.08 -9.29
CA GLY A 162 -4.74 -9.47 -8.11
C GLY A 162 -6.22 -9.09 -8.20
N ARG A 163 -7.06 -9.84 -7.48
CA ARG A 163 -8.53 -9.72 -7.52
C ARG A 163 -9.09 -8.77 -6.47
N PHE A 164 -8.38 -8.60 -5.35
CA PHE A 164 -8.83 -7.70 -4.30
C PHE A 164 -8.62 -6.27 -4.72
N LYS A 165 -9.63 -5.43 -4.49
CA LYS A 165 -9.53 -3.99 -4.68
C LYS A 165 -10.31 -3.33 -3.57
N TYR A 166 -9.59 -2.72 -2.64
CA TYR A 166 -10.20 -2.02 -1.52
C TYR A 166 -10.96 -0.78 -2.01
N GLN A 167 -12.11 -0.51 -1.37
CA GLN A 167 -12.87 0.72 -1.51
C GLN A 167 -13.12 1.31 -0.12
N THR A 168 -12.95 2.62 0.01
CA THR A 168 -13.12 3.36 1.26
C THR A 168 -14.47 3.04 1.89
N GLY A 169 -14.45 2.59 3.15
CA GLY A 169 -15.68 2.28 3.90
C GLY A 169 -16.48 1.07 3.40
N GLN A 170 -15.91 0.17 2.58
CA GLN A 170 -16.65 -1.00 2.08
C GLN A 170 -17.13 -1.97 3.18
N VAL A 171 -16.47 -1.95 4.34
CA VAL A 171 -16.81 -2.73 5.53
C VAL A 171 -16.57 -1.89 6.78
N ARG A 172 -17.28 -2.22 7.87
CA ARG A 172 -17.06 -1.60 9.18
C ARG A 172 -15.69 -1.99 9.76
N ALA A 173 -15.27 -3.24 9.58
CA ALA A 173 -13.98 -3.70 10.10
C ALA A 173 -13.34 -4.79 9.23
N PHE A 174 -12.01 -4.80 9.22
CA PHE A 174 -11.22 -5.94 8.77
C PHE A 174 -10.62 -6.69 9.95
N GLY A 175 -10.69 -8.03 9.88
CA GLY A 175 -9.73 -8.89 10.55
C GLY A 175 -8.64 -9.32 9.56
N MET A 176 -7.38 -9.28 9.95
CA MET A 176 -6.25 -9.62 9.09
C MET A 176 -5.43 -10.72 9.76
N LEU A 177 -5.11 -11.75 9.00
CA LEU A 177 -4.29 -12.89 9.41
C LEU A 177 -3.05 -12.95 8.52
N ALA A 178 -1.91 -12.54 9.05
CA ALA A 178 -0.65 -12.50 8.32
C ALA A 178 0.37 -13.51 8.87
N GLY A 179 1.10 -14.17 7.97
CA GLY A 179 2.24 -15.03 8.32
C GLY A 179 3.50 -14.64 7.57
N GLY A 180 4.58 -14.32 8.29
CA GLY A 180 5.86 -13.94 7.67
C GLY A 180 5.70 -12.80 6.65
N SER A 181 6.10 -13.02 5.39
CA SER A 181 5.96 -12.03 4.32
C SER A 181 4.53 -11.72 3.89
N GLY A 182 3.54 -12.49 4.37
CA GLY A 182 2.11 -12.21 4.13
C GLY A 182 1.60 -10.92 4.77
N ILE A 183 2.42 -10.24 5.57
CA ILE A 183 2.10 -8.92 6.13
C ILE A 183 2.00 -7.83 5.08
N THR A 184 2.73 -7.90 3.96
CA THR A 184 2.83 -6.78 3.01
C THR A 184 1.49 -6.37 2.38
N PRO A 185 0.59 -7.27 1.93
CA PRO A 185 -0.76 -6.86 1.52
C PRO A 185 -1.60 -6.31 2.68
N MET A 186 -1.46 -6.86 3.89
CA MET A 186 -2.19 -6.36 5.06
C MET A 186 -1.76 -4.94 5.43
N PHE A 187 -0.45 -4.69 5.44
CA PHE A 187 0.15 -3.41 5.71
C PHE A 187 -0.26 -2.36 4.67
N GLN A 188 -0.30 -2.71 3.38
CA GLN A 188 -0.77 -1.83 2.33
C GLN A 188 -2.25 -1.41 2.54
N VAL A 189 -3.12 -2.38 2.82
CA VAL A 189 -4.54 -2.10 3.08
C VAL A 189 -4.71 -1.28 4.37
N ALA A 190 -4.03 -1.64 5.46
CA ALA A 190 -4.10 -0.93 6.73
C ALA A 190 -3.63 0.52 6.60
N ARG A 191 -2.48 0.78 5.97
CA ARG A 191 -2.02 2.16 5.71
C ARG A 191 -3.05 2.95 4.89
N ALA A 192 -3.58 2.36 3.82
CA ALA A 192 -4.55 3.05 2.97
C ALA A 192 -5.84 3.45 3.70
N ILE A 193 -6.29 2.62 4.64
CA ILE A 193 -7.44 2.91 5.51
C ILE A 193 -7.09 3.99 6.53
N LEU A 194 -6.00 3.80 7.28
CA LEU A 194 -5.68 4.63 8.44
C LEU A 194 -5.19 6.03 8.05
N GLU A 195 -4.41 6.13 6.96
CA GLU A 195 -3.90 7.41 6.46
C GLU A 195 -4.96 8.22 5.71
N ASN A 196 -6.14 7.65 5.43
CA ASN A 196 -7.26 8.36 4.82
C ASN A 196 -8.21 8.92 5.91
N PRO A 197 -8.28 10.25 6.11
CA PRO A 197 -9.11 10.83 7.18
C PRO A 197 -10.61 10.59 7.01
N ASN A 198 -11.06 10.31 5.78
CA ASN A 198 -12.47 10.04 5.46
C ASN A 198 -12.83 8.57 5.67
N ASP A 199 -11.87 7.70 5.93
CA ASP A 199 -12.11 6.29 6.15
C ASP A 199 -12.28 5.98 7.65
N LYS A 200 -13.40 5.33 7.98
CA LYS A 200 -13.75 4.98 9.37
C LYS A 200 -13.66 3.48 9.65
N THR A 201 -13.21 2.67 8.69
CA THR A 201 -13.05 1.22 8.85
C THR A 201 -12.01 0.89 9.95
N ASN A 202 -12.35 -0.01 10.87
CA ASN A 202 -11.41 -0.53 11.87
C ASN A 202 -10.57 -1.67 11.30
N VAL A 203 -9.34 -1.82 11.78
CA VAL A 203 -8.42 -2.86 11.31
C VAL A 203 -7.82 -3.60 12.51
N HIS A 204 -8.02 -4.91 12.55
CA HIS A 204 -7.47 -5.80 13.55
C HIS A 204 -6.54 -6.80 12.86
N LEU A 205 -5.32 -6.94 13.35
CA LEU A 205 -4.30 -7.79 12.75
C LEU A 205 -3.81 -8.81 13.78
N ILE A 206 -3.85 -10.10 13.42
CA ILE A 206 -3.02 -11.12 14.05
C ILE A 206 -1.85 -11.40 13.11
N TYR A 207 -0.62 -11.21 13.60
CA TYR A 207 0.59 -11.38 12.82
C TYR A 207 1.51 -12.45 13.41
N ALA A 208 1.69 -13.54 12.68
CA ALA A 208 2.42 -14.71 13.12
C ALA A 208 3.80 -14.86 12.44
N ASN A 209 4.83 -15.12 13.24
CA ASN A 209 6.21 -15.31 12.81
C ASN A 209 6.89 -16.43 13.62
N VAL A 210 8.07 -16.89 13.20
CA VAL A 210 8.80 -17.92 13.95
C VAL A 210 9.50 -17.28 15.15
N THR A 211 10.37 -16.31 14.91
CA THR A 211 11.13 -15.56 15.93
C THR A 211 10.74 -14.08 15.96
N PHE A 212 11.20 -13.34 16.98
CA PHE A 212 10.95 -11.90 17.09
C PHE A 212 11.60 -11.12 15.93
N GLU A 213 12.80 -11.53 15.52
CA GLU A 213 13.58 -10.93 14.44
C GLU A 213 12.97 -11.14 13.06
N ASP A 214 12.00 -12.06 12.96
CA ASP A 214 11.26 -12.33 11.74
C ASP A 214 10.06 -11.39 11.53
N ILE A 215 9.69 -10.56 12.52
CA ILE A 215 8.55 -9.65 12.43
C ILE A 215 8.90 -8.51 11.47
N LEU A 216 8.40 -8.61 10.23
CA LEU A 216 8.62 -7.60 9.21
C LEU A 216 7.81 -6.34 9.53
N VAL A 217 8.38 -5.17 9.20
CA VAL A 217 7.75 -3.85 9.36
C VAL A 217 7.20 -3.59 10.77
N LYS A 218 7.87 -4.13 11.80
CA LYS A 218 7.39 -4.07 13.18
C LYS A 218 7.27 -2.63 13.67
N GLU A 219 8.31 -1.83 13.46
CA GLU A 219 8.34 -0.44 13.89
C GLU A 219 7.26 0.38 13.19
N GLU A 220 7.02 0.14 11.89
CA GLU A 220 5.94 0.78 11.17
C GLU A 220 4.55 0.36 11.69
N LEU A 221 4.34 -0.92 12.00
CA LEU A 221 3.09 -1.42 12.60
C LEU A 221 2.82 -0.83 13.99
N ASP A 222 3.82 -0.83 14.87
CA ASP A 222 3.72 -0.23 16.20
C ASP A 222 3.45 1.28 16.11
N GLY A 223 4.05 1.95 15.11
CA GLY A 223 3.78 3.34 14.78
C GLY A 223 2.31 3.57 14.40
N LEU A 224 1.72 2.69 13.57
CA LEU A 224 0.29 2.76 13.24
C LEU A 224 -0.60 2.58 14.47
N VAL A 225 -0.26 1.67 15.39
CA VAL A 225 -1.02 1.47 16.64
C VAL A 225 -1.01 2.75 17.48
N LYS A 226 0.16 3.37 17.63
CA LYS A 226 0.33 4.61 18.39
C LYS A 226 -0.42 5.79 17.76
N ASN A 227 -0.37 5.90 16.44
CA ASN A 227 -0.93 7.05 15.71
C ASN A 227 -2.45 6.94 15.52
N TYR A 228 -3.01 5.73 15.55
CA TYR A 228 -4.43 5.46 15.29
C TYR A 228 -5.06 4.62 16.41
N PRO A 229 -5.04 5.12 17.68
CA PRO A 229 -5.58 4.38 18.81
C PRO A 229 -7.06 4.08 18.62
N GLY A 230 -7.45 2.84 18.91
CA GLY A 230 -8.83 2.36 18.75
C GLY A 230 -9.25 2.04 17.30
N ARG A 231 -8.48 2.45 16.30
CA ARG A 231 -8.73 2.15 14.87
C ARG A 231 -7.87 1.01 14.34
N PHE A 232 -6.65 0.87 14.86
CA PHE A 232 -5.74 -0.21 14.51
C PHE A 232 -5.28 -0.98 15.75
N GLN A 233 -5.35 -2.31 15.67
CA GLN A 233 -4.87 -3.22 16.70
C GLN A 233 -4.01 -4.31 16.06
N VAL A 234 -2.90 -4.65 16.70
CA VAL A 234 -2.05 -5.76 16.29
C VAL A 234 -1.82 -6.70 17.46
N TYR A 235 -1.95 -8.00 17.21
CA TYR A 235 -1.59 -9.07 18.12
C TYR A 235 -0.53 -9.94 17.47
N TYR A 236 0.68 -9.92 18.04
CA TYR A 236 1.81 -10.69 17.54
C TYR A 236 1.79 -12.10 18.11
N VAL A 237 2.13 -13.09 17.28
CA VAL A 237 2.20 -14.51 17.66
C VAL A 237 3.54 -15.09 17.20
N LEU A 238 4.28 -15.73 18.11
CA LEU A 238 5.60 -16.30 17.83
C LEU A 238 5.67 -17.80 18.15
N ASN A 239 6.30 -18.57 17.27
CA ASN A 239 6.60 -19.98 17.57
C ASN A 239 7.72 -20.12 18.62
N GLN A 240 8.74 -19.26 18.52
CA GLN A 240 9.93 -19.24 19.36
C GLN A 240 10.08 -17.83 19.94
N PRO A 241 9.26 -17.48 20.94
CA PRO A 241 9.32 -16.16 21.58
C PRO A 241 10.59 -16.00 22.42
N PRO A 242 11.03 -14.75 22.67
CA PRO A 242 12.03 -14.47 23.72
C PRO A 242 11.46 -14.80 25.11
N GLU A 243 12.32 -14.88 26.12
CA GLU A 243 11.93 -15.18 27.52
C GLU A 243 10.80 -14.26 28.03
N VAL A 244 10.89 -12.97 27.69
CA VAL A 244 9.86 -11.98 28.02
C VAL A 244 8.99 -11.72 26.79
N TRP A 245 7.81 -12.33 26.75
CA TRP A 245 6.86 -12.20 25.64
C TRP A 245 5.42 -12.12 26.14
N ASN A 246 4.72 -11.06 25.71
CA ASN A 246 3.32 -10.81 26.09
C ASN A 246 2.32 -11.10 24.96
N GLY A 247 2.79 -11.64 23.84
CA GLY A 247 1.95 -12.01 22.70
C GLY A 247 1.56 -13.48 22.69
N GLY A 248 1.00 -13.94 21.57
CA GLY A 248 0.64 -15.34 21.38
C GLY A 248 1.88 -16.21 21.22
N VAL A 249 1.77 -17.47 21.67
CA VAL A 249 2.84 -18.47 21.53
C VAL A 249 2.34 -19.65 20.71
N GLY A 250 3.17 -20.14 19.79
CA GLY A 250 2.84 -21.26 18.91
C GLY A 250 2.18 -20.82 17.61
N PHE A 251 1.23 -21.61 17.12
CA PHE A 251 0.44 -21.27 15.93
C PHE A 251 -0.80 -20.45 16.32
N VAL A 252 -1.30 -19.65 15.38
CA VAL A 252 -2.56 -18.92 15.57
C VAL A 252 -3.69 -19.92 15.86
N SER A 253 -4.38 -19.75 16.98
CA SER A 253 -5.48 -20.61 17.40
C SER A 253 -6.85 -19.97 17.16
N LYS A 254 -7.93 -20.76 17.27
CA LYS A 254 -9.31 -20.24 17.21
C LYS A 254 -9.59 -19.22 18.30
N GLU A 255 -9.09 -19.45 19.49
CA GLU A 255 -9.28 -18.59 20.66
C GLU A 255 -8.61 -17.23 20.43
N MET A 256 -7.42 -17.22 19.82
CA MET A 256 -6.76 -15.97 19.41
C MET A 256 -7.61 -15.21 18.39
N ILE A 257 -8.17 -15.90 17.39
CA ILE A 257 -9.04 -15.29 16.38
C ILE A 257 -10.29 -14.70 17.04
N GLN A 258 -10.98 -15.45 17.91
CA GLN A 258 -12.17 -14.98 18.63
C GLN A 258 -11.88 -13.77 19.52
N THR A 259 -10.70 -13.73 20.14
CA THR A 259 -10.33 -12.68 21.08
C THR A 259 -9.92 -11.39 20.37
N HIS A 260 -9.18 -11.49 19.26
CA HIS A 260 -8.49 -10.34 18.66
C HIS A 260 -9.09 -9.86 17.33
N LEU A 261 -9.92 -10.65 16.65
CA LEU A 261 -10.57 -10.25 15.39
C LEU A 261 -12.06 -9.90 15.60
N PRO A 262 -12.67 -9.12 14.68
CA PRO A 262 -14.10 -8.81 14.75
C PRO A 262 -14.93 -10.08 14.60
N SER A 263 -15.94 -10.27 15.44
CA SER A 263 -16.87 -11.40 15.32
C SER A 263 -17.57 -11.42 13.94
N PRO A 264 -18.00 -12.60 13.46
CA PRO A 264 -18.68 -12.73 12.18
C PRO A 264 -19.90 -11.80 12.09
N ALA A 265 -19.96 -11.01 11.02
CA ALA A 265 -21.06 -10.11 10.71
C ALA A 265 -21.06 -9.80 9.21
N THR A 266 -22.19 -9.36 8.65
CA THR A 266 -22.29 -9.05 7.21
C THR A 266 -21.44 -7.85 6.78
N ASP A 267 -21.00 -7.03 7.73
CA ASP A 267 -20.24 -5.80 7.52
C ASP A 267 -18.76 -5.90 7.94
N ILE A 268 -18.22 -7.12 8.05
CA ILE A 268 -16.80 -7.38 8.30
C ILE A 268 -16.20 -8.23 7.18
N GLN A 269 -14.87 -8.13 7.03
CA GLN A 269 -14.14 -9.01 6.12
C GLN A 269 -12.82 -9.47 6.74
N ILE A 270 -12.53 -10.76 6.64
CA ILE A 270 -11.28 -11.39 7.05
C ILE A 270 -10.36 -11.53 5.85
N LEU A 271 -9.19 -10.91 5.93
CA LEU A 271 -8.12 -11.04 4.95
C LEU A 271 -7.05 -11.98 5.49
N ARG A 272 -6.55 -12.91 4.67
CA ARG A 272 -5.47 -13.81 5.06
C ARG A 272 -4.38 -13.94 3.99
N CYS A 273 -3.12 -13.95 4.44
CA CYS A 273 -1.97 -14.19 3.59
C CYS A 273 -0.81 -14.75 4.42
N GLY A 274 -0.19 -15.81 3.92
CA GLY A 274 0.88 -16.51 4.62
C GLY A 274 1.24 -17.83 3.92
N PRO A 275 2.09 -18.66 4.53
CA PRO A 275 2.42 -19.98 4.00
C PRO A 275 1.18 -20.85 3.78
N PRO A 276 1.16 -21.74 2.76
CA PRO A 276 -0.02 -22.56 2.47
C PRO A 276 -0.58 -23.36 3.67
N PRO A 277 0.26 -23.95 4.55
CA PRO A 277 -0.26 -24.63 5.75
C PRO A 277 -0.99 -23.69 6.71
N MET A 278 -0.47 -22.47 6.91
CA MET A 278 -1.13 -21.45 7.71
C MET A 278 -2.47 -21.08 7.10
N ASN A 279 -2.51 -20.73 5.81
CA ASN A 279 -3.77 -20.35 5.14
C ASN A 279 -4.82 -21.46 5.28
N LYS A 280 -4.43 -22.72 5.08
CA LYS A 280 -5.35 -23.87 5.24
C LYS A 280 -5.90 -23.97 6.66
N ALA A 281 -5.05 -23.86 7.68
CA ALA A 281 -5.48 -23.88 9.08
C ALA A 281 -6.41 -22.70 9.43
N MET A 282 -6.08 -21.49 8.96
CA MET A 282 -6.91 -20.30 9.18
C MET A 282 -8.28 -20.43 8.53
N ALA A 283 -8.38 -21.01 7.33
CA ALA A 283 -9.68 -21.31 6.71
C ALA A 283 -10.54 -22.19 7.63
N ALA A 284 -9.98 -23.31 8.11
CA ALA A 284 -10.72 -24.24 8.96
C ALA A 284 -11.17 -23.58 10.27
N HIS A 285 -10.30 -22.80 10.91
CA HIS A 285 -10.65 -22.05 12.10
C HIS A 285 -11.76 -21.02 11.84
N LEU A 286 -11.70 -20.27 10.74
CA LEU A 286 -12.72 -19.30 10.39
C LEU A 286 -14.07 -19.98 10.09
N ASP A 287 -14.07 -21.12 9.39
CA ASP A 287 -15.29 -21.88 9.11
C ASP A 287 -15.93 -22.41 10.40
N GLU A 288 -15.14 -22.95 11.33
CA GLU A 288 -15.61 -23.40 12.65
C GLU A 288 -16.15 -22.27 13.54
N LEU A 289 -15.63 -21.05 13.35
CA LEU A 289 -16.07 -19.85 14.07
C LEU A 289 -17.25 -19.14 13.40
N GLY A 290 -17.77 -19.66 12.29
CA GLY A 290 -18.97 -19.14 11.63
C GLY A 290 -18.73 -17.99 10.65
N TYR A 291 -17.48 -17.74 10.23
CA TYR A 291 -17.21 -16.79 9.14
C TYR A 291 -17.56 -17.41 7.79
N THR A 292 -18.48 -16.81 7.05
CA THR A 292 -18.88 -17.34 5.73
C THR A 292 -17.78 -17.11 4.68
N LYS A 293 -17.91 -17.76 3.51
CA LYS A 293 -16.95 -17.61 2.41
C LYS A 293 -16.88 -16.17 1.89
N GLU A 294 -17.98 -15.44 1.92
CA GLU A 294 -18.11 -14.06 1.47
C GLU A 294 -17.38 -13.09 2.41
N MET A 295 -17.30 -13.44 3.70
CA MET A 295 -16.52 -12.71 4.69
C MET A 295 -15.02 -12.94 4.54
N GLN A 296 -14.56 -13.91 3.75
CA GLN A 296 -13.15 -14.32 3.71
C GLN A 296 -12.49 -13.97 2.36
N PHE A 297 -11.27 -13.44 2.40
CA PHE A 297 -10.42 -13.28 1.23
C PHE A 297 -8.99 -13.76 1.51
N GLN A 298 -8.49 -14.65 0.67
CA GLN A 298 -7.08 -15.05 0.67
C GLN A 298 -6.36 -14.36 -0.50
N PHE A 299 -5.27 -13.66 -0.19
CA PHE A 299 -4.36 -13.07 -1.19
C PHE A 299 -3.56 -14.13 -1.95
#